data_AF-A0A533WZN1-F1
#
_entry.id   AF-A0A533WZN1-F1
#
_cell.length_a   1.000
_cell.length_b   1.000
_cell.length_c   1.000
_cell.angle_alpha   90.00
_cell.angle_beta   90.00
_cell.angle_gamma   90.00
#
_symmetry.space_group_name_H-M   'P 1'
#
loop_
_entity.id
_entity.type
_entity.pdbx_description
1 polymer ?
#
loop_
_entity_poly.entity_id
_entity_poly.type
_entity_poly.pdbx_seq_one_letter_code
_entity_poly.pdbx_strand_id
1 'polypeptide(L)'
;MLERLRALGFDMIEISESAGVIPLERKGQILDEISKLSMDYIFEVTWKDSERAKSPASMFSKVQEAFDLKSDKVIVELREEDASGRPYAAREGMPWDMLNEIAGRFGPPNLIFKATQTSQRTGLILEFGPAVNLAGVPVNEILTLEMQRLGLTPETLGLSRPVEDDAGSPASKFVYHLIKAEHPIDQTTLILRSGLPKRTVQGALSYLVNKGLVRVVSESSDMRKHKFTLR
;
A
#
# COMPACT_ATOMS: atom_id res chain seq x y z
N MET A 1 3.85 32.40 -7.45
CA MET A 1 3.28 31.59 -6.35
C MET A 1 4.25 30.51 -5.91
N LEU A 2 4.73 29.66 -6.82
CA LEU A 2 5.67 28.56 -6.51
C LEU A 2 6.97 29.05 -5.85
N GLU A 3 7.57 30.14 -6.32
CA GLU A 3 8.76 30.74 -5.67
C GLU A 3 8.52 31.10 -4.19
N ARG A 4 7.31 31.60 -3.87
CA ARG A 4 6.94 31.91 -2.49
C ARG A 4 6.78 30.65 -1.65
N LEU A 5 6.20 29.58 -2.20
CA LEU A 5 6.11 28.29 -1.53
C LEU A 5 7.50 27.71 -1.27
N ARG A 6 8.40 27.80 -2.24
CA ARG A 6 9.80 27.40 -2.08
C ARG A 6 10.49 28.20 -0.98
N ALA A 7 10.32 29.52 -0.96
CA ALA A 7 10.88 30.38 0.08
C ALA A 7 10.31 30.09 1.49
N LEU A 8 9.10 29.54 1.58
CA LEU A 8 8.50 29.08 2.83
C LEU A 8 8.97 27.68 3.26
N GLY A 9 9.79 27.00 2.45
CA GLY A 9 10.34 25.67 2.76
C GLY A 9 9.48 24.50 2.32
N PHE A 10 8.50 24.71 1.43
CA PHE A 10 7.82 23.58 0.79
C PHE A 10 8.75 22.94 -0.25
N ASP A 11 8.79 21.61 -0.24
CA ASP A 11 9.58 20.79 -1.17
C ASP A 11 8.73 20.07 -2.21
N MET A 12 7.42 19.92 -1.98
CA MET A 12 6.51 19.19 -2.86
C MET A 12 5.23 19.99 -3.14
N ILE A 13 4.71 19.89 -4.36
CA ILE A 13 3.45 20.48 -4.80
C ILE A 13 2.43 19.38 -5.15
N GLU A 14 1.28 19.42 -4.51
CA GLU A 14 0.11 18.65 -4.96
C GLU A 14 -0.62 19.39 -6.09
N ILE A 15 -0.90 18.70 -7.19
CA ILE A 15 -1.67 19.21 -8.32
C ILE A 15 -3.01 18.45 -8.39
N SER A 16 -4.11 19.17 -8.15
CA SER A 16 -5.46 18.59 -8.17
C SER A 16 -6.41 19.35 -9.09
N GLU A 17 -7.33 18.61 -9.71
CA GLU A 17 -8.40 19.17 -10.56
C GLU A 17 -9.74 19.24 -9.80
N SER A 18 -9.69 19.31 -8.47
CA SER A 18 -10.87 19.34 -7.60
C SER A 18 -11.75 20.57 -7.88
N ALA A 19 -11.13 21.74 -8.08
CA ALA A 19 -11.79 23.02 -8.35
C ALA A 19 -12.05 23.33 -9.84
N GLY A 20 -11.51 22.53 -10.78
CA GLY A 20 -11.63 22.79 -12.21
C GLY A 20 -10.71 21.91 -13.03
N VAL A 21 -10.99 21.81 -14.34
CA VAL A 21 -10.15 21.06 -15.29
C VAL A 21 -8.93 21.90 -15.65
N ILE A 22 -7.74 21.30 -15.59
CA ILE A 22 -6.47 21.91 -16.00
C ILE A 22 -6.07 21.26 -17.33
N PRO A 23 -6.01 22.04 -18.44
CA PRO A 23 -5.58 21.50 -19.73
C PRO A 23 -4.15 20.92 -19.65
N LEU A 24 -3.89 19.87 -20.44
CA LEU A 24 -2.60 19.17 -20.43
C LEU A 24 -1.41 20.11 -20.70
N GLU A 25 -1.55 21.04 -21.65
CA GLU A 25 -0.52 22.06 -21.92
C GLU A 25 -0.20 22.89 -20.68
N ARG A 26 -1.23 23.27 -19.91
CA ARG A 26 -1.05 24.02 -18.67
C ARG A 26 -0.40 23.18 -17.57
N LYS A 27 -0.72 21.88 -17.49
CA LYS A 27 -0.03 20.94 -16.59
C LYS A 27 1.47 20.90 -16.92
N GLY A 28 1.84 20.78 -18.21
CA GLY A 28 3.24 20.82 -18.65
C GLY A 28 3.97 22.09 -18.20
N GLN A 29 3.37 23.27 -18.40
CA GLN A 29 3.93 24.54 -17.95
C GLN A 29 4.13 24.59 -16.42
N ILE A 30 3.18 24.07 -15.64
CA ILE A 30 3.29 23.99 -14.18
C ILE A 30 4.46 23.09 -13.77
N LEU A 31 4.61 21.93 -14.42
CA LEU A 31 5.70 21.00 -14.14
C LEU A 31 7.07 21.59 -14.50
N ASP A 32 7.17 22.37 -15.58
CA ASP A 32 8.38 23.09 -15.94
C ASP A 32 8.76 24.13 -14.87
N GLU A 33 7.78 24.85 -14.34
CA GLU A 33 8.01 25.82 -13.24
C GLU A 33 8.43 25.13 -11.93
N ILE A 34 7.79 24.01 -11.59
CA ILE A 34 8.14 23.19 -10.41
C ILE A 34 9.58 22.66 -10.53
N SER A 35 9.94 22.14 -11.71
CA SER A 35 11.27 21.58 -11.98
C SER A 35 12.38 22.64 -11.85
N LYS A 36 12.13 23.87 -12.35
CA LYS A 36 13.08 24.99 -12.21
C LYS A 36 13.38 25.35 -10.75
N LEU A 37 12.46 25.05 -9.84
CA LEU A 37 12.59 25.33 -8.41
C LEU A 37 13.10 24.12 -7.62
N SER A 38 13.41 23.00 -8.29
CA SER A 38 13.83 21.74 -7.66
C SER A 38 12.85 21.27 -6.58
N MET A 39 11.56 21.35 -6.89
CA MET A 39 10.47 20.84 -6.05
C MET A 39 9.91 19.56 -6.67
N ASP A 40 9.41 18.67 -5.83
CA ASP A 40 8.69 17.48 -6.26
C ASP A 40 7.22 17.82 -6.53
N TYR A 41 6.53 16.90 -7.20
CA TYR A 41 5.09 17.02 -7.41
C TYR A 41 4.38 15.69 -7.26
N ILE A 42 3.08 15.79 -6.98
CA ILE A 42 2.18 14.65 -6.95
C ILE A 42 0.82 15.06 -7.49
N PHE A 43 0.18 14.19 -8.26
CA PHE A 43 -1.18 14.43 -8.72
C PHE A 43 -2.20 13.82 -7.78
N GLU A 44 -3.29 14.55 -7.54
CA GLU A 44 -4.51 14.02 -6.93
C GLU A 44 -5.61 13.87 -7.97
N VAL A 45 -6.20 12.68 -8.00
CA VAL A 45 -7.36 12.39 -8.82
C VAL A 45 -8.58 12.12 -7.93
N THR A 46 -9.60 12.95 -8.13
CA THR A 46 -10.86 12.90 -7.37
C THR A 46 -11.96 12.16 -8.13
N TRP A 47 -12.67 11.27 -7.42
CA TRP A 47 -13.98 10.76 -7.84
C TRP A 47 -15.02 11.89 -7.81
N LYS A 48 -15.54 12.28 -8.97
CA LYS A 48 -16.59 13.31 -9.07
C LYS A 48 -17.93 12.67 -9.36
N ASP A 49 -18.92 13.10 -8.60
CA ASP A 49 -20.32 12.63 -8.65
C ASP A 49 -21.11 13.14 -9.87
N SER A 50 -20.46 13.80 -10.84
CA SER A 50 -21.16 14.16 -12.09
C SER A 50 -21.23 12.95 -13.02
N GLU A 51 -22.38 12.75 -13.68
CA GLU A 51 -22.64 11.66 -14.64
C GLU A 51 -21.48 11.42 -15.65
N ARG A 52 -20.80 12.48 -16.09
CA ARG A 52 -19.64 12.40 -17.00
C ARG A 52 -18.34 11.91 -16.34
N ALA A 53 -18.19 12.07 -15.03
CA ALA A 53 -16.97 11.75 -14.29
C ALA A 53 -17.03 10.39 -13.57
N LYS A 54 -18.20 9.74 -13.51
CA LYS A 54 -18.38 8.39 -12.94
C LYS A 54 -17.93 7.25 -13.85
N SER A 55 -17.44 7.51 -15.06
CA SER A 55 -16.98 6.43 -15.94
C SER A 55 -15.64 5.88 -15.43
N PRO A 56 -15.52 4.55 -15.24
CA PRO A 56 -14.24 3.93 -14.88
C PRO A 56 -13.09 4.32 -15.82
N ALA A 57 -13.40 4.40 -17.12
CA ALA A 57 -12.45 4.82 -18.15
C ALA A 57 -11.91 6.24 -17.92
N SER A 58 -12.74 7.17 -17.45
CA SER A 58 -12.30 8.54 -17.15
C SER A 58 -11.31 8.55 -15.99
N MET A 59 -11.57 7.76 -14.95
CA MET A 59 -10.70 7.70 -13.78
C MET A 59 -9.37 7.05 -14.11
N PHE A 60 -9.38 5.92 -14.85
CA PHE A 60 -8.15 5.28 -15.32
C PHE A 60 -7.33 6.20 -16.21
N SER A 61 -7.98 6.95 -17.11
CA SER A 61 -7.31 7.91 -17.98
C SER A 61 -6.57 8.99 -17.17
N LYS A 62 -7.20 9.52 -16.11
CA LYS A 62 -6.56 10.54 -15.27
C LYS A 62 -5.40 10.01 -14.44
N VAL A 63 -5.55 8.81 -13.87
CA VAL A 63 -4.45 8.16 -13.13
C VAL A 63 -3.29 7.85 -14.09
N GLN A 64 -3.60 7.35 -15.29
CA GLN A 64 -2.61 7.12 -16.33
C GLN A 64 -1.92 8.43 -16.76
N GLU A 65 -2.67 9.50 -17.00
CA GLU A 65 -2.12 10.82 -17.37
C GLU A 65 -1.12 11.34 -16.32
N ALA A 66 -1.42 11.17 -15.03
CA ALA A 66 -0.49 11.53 -13.96
C ALA A 66 0.83 10.74 -14.02
N PHE A 67 0.77 9.44 -14.30
CA PHE A 67 1.98 8.62 -14.49
C PHE A 67 2.72 8.96 -15.80
N ASP A 68 2.00 9.29 -16.87
CA ASP A 68 2.58 9.74 -18.14
C ASP A 68 3.35 11.06 -17.97
N LEU A 69 2.82 11.93 -17.11
CA LEU A 69 3.45 13.16 -16.59
C LEU A 69 4.52 12.90 -15.52
N LYS A 70 4.97 11.65 -15.35
CA LYS A 70 6.11 11.24 -14.49
C LYS A 70 5.90 11.46 -12.98
N SER A 71 4.65 11.44 -12.51
CA SER A 71 4.37 11.38 -11.07
C SER A 71 4.84 10.03 -10.49
N ASP A 72 5.62 10.05 -9.41
CA ASP A 72 6.10 8.82 -8.75
C ASP A 72 4.98 8.00 -8.11
N LYS A 73 4.00 8.72 -7.55
CA LYS A 73 2.76 8.17 -7.01
C LYS A 73 1.58 9.03 -7.45
N VAL A 74 0.38 8.49 -7.32
CA VAL A 74 -0.86 9.24 -7.56
C VAL A 74 -1.76 9.14 -6.34
N ILE A 75 -2.25 10.27 -5.86
CA ILE A 75 -3.25 10.32 -4.80
C ILE A 75 -4.62 10.01 -5.42
N VAL A 76 -5.29 9.01 -4.88
CA VAL A 76 -6.66 8.65 -5.24
C VAL A 76 -7.57 9.04 -4.08
N GLU A 77 -8.46 9.99 -4.34
CA GLU A 77 -9.39 10.49 -3.33
C GLU A 77 -10.69 9.68 -3.30
N LEU A 78 -10.99 9.10 -2.14
CA LEU A 78 -12.13 8.20 -1.91
C LEU A 78 -13.45 8.92 -1.56
N ARG A 79 -13.35 10.19 -1.16
CA ARG A 79 -14.36 11.15 -0.66
C ARG A 79 -15.75 10.64 -0.24
N GLU A 80 -16.10 10.94 1.01
CA GLU A 80 -17.47 11.02 1.55
C GLU A 80 -17.82 12.39 2.19
N GLU A 81 -17.07 13.44 1.86
CA GLU A 81 -17.30 14.81 2.40
C GLU A 81 -17.41 15.86 1.29
N ASP A 82 -18.19 16.92 1.51
CA ASP A 82 -18.26 18.07 0.59
C ASP A 82 -17.00 18.95 0.66
N ALA A 83 -16.89 19.97 -0.20
CA ALA A 83 -15.72 20.86 -0.25
C ALA A 83 -15.52 21.70 1.03
N SER A 84 -16.45 21.63 1.99
CA SER A 84 -16.37 22.27 3.30
C SER A 84 -15.99 21.31 4.44
N GLY A 85 -15.59 20.07 4.14
CA GLY A 85 -15.17 19.08 5.13
C GLY A 85 -16.33 18.54 5.98
N ARG A 86 -17.57 18.64 5.47
CA ARG A 86 -18.75 18.07 6.13
C ARG A 86 -19.13 16.74 5.47
N PRO A 87 -19.45 15.68 6.25
CA PRO A 87 -20.06 14.47 5.73
C PRO A 87 -21.34 14.85 4.97
N TYR A 88 -21.31 14.66 3.65
CA TYR A 88 -22.42 15.07 2.80
C TYR A 88 -23.19 13.81 2.43
N ALA A 89 -24.33 13.59 3.11
CA ALA A 89 -25.14 12.38 3.03
C ALA A 89 -25.67 12.01 1.63
N ALA A 90 -25.42 12.82 0.60
CA ALA A 90 -25.95 12.65 -0.75
C ALA A 90 -24.90 12.29 -1.82
N ARG A 91 -23.63 12.06 -1.45
CA ARG A 91 -22.62 11.52 -2.40
C ARG A 91 -22.20 10.13 -1.98
N GLU A 92 -22.37 9.17 -2.88
CA GLU A 92 -21.74 7.86 -2.76
C GLU A 92 -20.23 8.06 -2.98
N GLY A 93 -19.41 7.65 -2.00
CA GLY A 93 -17.96 7.61 -2.16
C GLY A 93 -17.55 6.68 -3.30
N MET A 94 -16.25 6.61 -3.59
CA MET A 94 -15.76 5.69 -4.62
C MET A 94 -16.15 4.24 -4.26
N PRO A 95 -16.83 3.50 -5.16
CA PRO A 95 -17.16 2.10 -4.91
C PRO A 95 -15.90 1.25 -4.72
N TRP A 96 -15.95 0.25 -3.84
CA TRP A 96 -14.82 -0.66 -3.59
C TRP A 96 -14.36 -1.40 -4.86
N ASP A 97 -15.29 -1.83 -5.72
CA ASP A 97 -14.95 -2.49 -6.98
C ASP A 97 -14.09 -1.58 -7.87
N MET A 98 -14.47 -0.29 -7.97
CA MET A 98 -13.74 0.70 -8.74
C MET A 98 -12.34 0.95 -8.15
N LEU A 99 -12.25 1.04 -6.84
CA LEU A 99 -10.98 1.19 -6.13
C LEU A 99 -10.05 0.00 -6.41
N ASN A 100 -10.59 -1.22 -6.33
CA ASN A 100 -9.86 -2.46 -6.57
C ASN A 100 -9.42 -2.58 -8.04
N GLU A 101 -10.21 -2.11 -8.99
CA GLU A 101 -9.81 -2.03 -10.40
C GLU A 101 -8.64 -1.04 -10.61
N ILE A 102 -8.69 0.16 -10.00
CA ILE A 102 -7.57 1.11 -10.05
C ILE A 102 -6.33 0.48 -9.43
N ALA A 103 -6.45 -0.10 -8.23
CA ALA A 103 -5.35 -0.73 -7.52
C ALA A 103 -4.75 -1.91 -8.30
N GLY A 104 -5.59 -2.77 -8.91
CA GLY A 104 -5.14 -3.88 -9.73
C GLY A 104 -4.42 -3.44 -11.01
N ARG A 105 -4.80 -2.29 -11.58
CA ARG A 105 -4.19 -1.76 -12.80
C ARG A 105 -2.87 -1.03 -12.56
N PHE A 106 -2.78 -0.22 -11.51
CA PHE A 106 -1.63 0.67 -11.27
C PHE A 106 -0.71 0.19 -10.14
N GLY A 107 -1.15 -0.79 -9.34
CA GLY A 107 -0.42 -1.35 -8.21
C GLY A 107 -0.60 -0.50 -6.93
N PRO A 108 -1.07 -1.07 -5.81
CA PRO A 108 -1.24 -0.33 -4.55
C PRO A 108 0.01 0.44 -4.08
N PRO A 109 1.26 -0.07 -4.24
CA PRO A 109 2.46 0.67 -3.84
C PRO A 109 2.66 2.00 -4.60
N ASN A 110 2.09 2.16 -5.79
CA ASN A 110 2.21 3.38 -6.61
C ASN A 110 1.07 4.38 -6.35
N LEU A 111 0.11 4.01 -5.51
CA LEU A 111 -1.05 4.84 -5.19
C LEU A 111 -0.96 5.32 -3.73
N ILE A 112 -1.54 6.47 -3.46
CA ILE A 112 -1.80 6.97 -2.11
C ILE A 112 -3.31 7.16 -1.97
N PHE A 113 -3.93 6.43 -1.06
CA PHE A 113 -5.38 6.51 -0.88
C PHE A 113 -5.70 7.59 0.15
N LYS A 114 -6.33 8.68 -0.30
CA LYS A 114 -6.77 9.76 0.59
C LYS A 114 -8.10 9.37 1.23
N ALA A 115 -8.02 8.97 2.50
CA ALA A 115 -9.09 8.35 3.28
C ALA A 115 -9.24 9.06 4.64
N THR A 116 -10.17 10.01 4.72
CA THR A 116 -10.38 10.83 5.92
C THR A 116 -11.10 10.06 7.04
N GLN A 117 -11.88 9.04 6.70
CA GLN A 117 -12.61 8.24 7.69
C GLN A 117 -11.82 7.02 8.18
N THR A 118 -11.94 6.73 9.47
CA THR A 118 -11.30 5.56 10.11
C THR A 118 -11.74 4.23 9.52
N SER A 119 -13.02 4.10 9.16
CA SER A 119 -13.57 2.91 8.49
C SER A 119 -12.88 2.65 7.14
N GLN A 120 -12.71 3.69 6.32
CA GLN A 120 -12.02 3.61 5.03
C GLN A 120 -10.56 3.17 5.21
N ARG A 121 -9.82 3.80 6.14
CA ARG A 121 -8.43 3.42 6.42
C ARG A 121 -8.30 1.97 6.90
N THR A 122 -9.20 1.54 7.77
CA THR A 122 -9.26 0.14 8.25
C THR A 122 -9.49 -0.82 7.08
N GLY A 123 -10.49 -0.54 6.23
CA GLY A 123 -10.78 -1.35 5.05
C GLY A 123 -9.58 -1.44 4.10
N LEU A 124 -8.91 -0.32 3.82
CA LEU A 124 -7.71 -0.29 2.98
C LEU A 124 -6.55 -1.10 3.55
N ILE A 125 -6.36 -1.06 4.88
CA ILE A 125 -5.34 -1.85 5.57
C ILE A 125 -5.66 -3.35 5.48
N LEU A 126 -6.93 -3.73 5.62
CA LEU A 126 -7.37 -5.13 5.52
C LEU A 126 -7.25 -5.65 4.08
N GLU A 127 -7.59 -4.82 3.09
CA GLU A 127 -7.58 -5.19 1.66
C GLU A 127 -6.16 -5.21 1.07
N PHE A 128 -5.39 -4.13 1.26
CA PHE A 128 -4.07 -3.95 0.64
C PHE A 128 -2.89 -4.20 1.58
N GLY A 129 -3.18 -4.52 2.84
CA GLY A 129 -2.19 -4.81 3.87
C GLY A 129 -1.72 -3.57 4.65
N PRO A 130 -0.98 -3.80 5.76
CA PRO A 130 -0.57 -2.75 6.69
C PRO A 130 0.47 -1.77 6.11
N ALA A 131 1.00 -2.01 4.91
CA ALA A 131 1.93 -1.11 4.22
C ALA A 131 1.24 -0.18 3.22
N VAL A 132 -0.09 -0.20 3.09
CA VAL A 132 -0.83 0.66 2.17
C VAL A 132 -0.55 2.15 2.41
N ASN A 133 -0.32 2.93 1.36
CA ASN A 133 -0.08 4.37 1.50
C ASN A 133 -1.41 5.10 1.72
N LEU A 134 -1.48 5.91 2.78
CA LEU A 134 -2.69 6.66 3.14
C LEU A 134 -2.40 8.15 3.25
N ALA A 135 -3.35 8.98 2.82
CA ALA A 135 -3.35 10.42 2.99
C ALA A 135 -4.65 10.90 3.66
N GLY A 136 -4.69 12.16 4.10
CA GLY A 136 -5.86 12.75 4.75
C GLY A 136 -6.12 12.25 6.17
N VAL A 137 -5.11 11.69 6.83
CA VAL A 137 -5.19 11.21 8.21
C VAL A 137 -5.19 12.41 9.16
N PRO A 138 -6.22 12.59 10.01
CA PRO A 138 -6.20 13.62 11.03
C PRO A 138 -5.01 13.45 11.99
N VAL A 139 -4.37 14.56 12.37
CA VAL A 139 -3.15 14.53 13.22
C VAL A 139 -3.38 13.80 14.54
N ASN A 140 -4.57 13.97 15.14
CA ASN A 140 -4.98 13.31 16.38
C ASN A 140 -5.26 11.80 16.22
N GLU A 141 -5.27 11.27 15.00
CA GLU A 141 -5.57 9.87 14.70
C GLU A 141 -4.34 9.08 14.21
N ILE A 142 -3.16 9.71 14.15
CA ILE A 142 -1.92 9.06 13.70
C ILE A 142 -1.60 7.82 14.55
N LEU A 143 -1.76 7.91 15.88
CA LEU A 143 -1.53 6.77 16.78
C LEU A 143 -2.53 5.63 16.53
N THR A 144 -3.80 5.97 16.34
CA THR A 144 -4.84 4.99 16.02
C THR A 144 -4.53 4.28 14.71
N LEU A 145 -4.11 5.02 13.68
CA LEU A 145 -3.70 4.44 12.40
C LEU A 145 -2.53 3.47 12.58
N GLU A 146 -1.52 3.82 13.39
CA GLU A 146 -0.39 2.92 13.63
C GLU A 146 -0.81 1.66 14.40
N MET A 147 -1.71 1.79 15.39
CA MET A 147 -2.30 0.63 16.05
C MET A 147 -3.05 -0.28 15.08
N GLN A 148 -3.78 0.30 14.12
CA GLN A 148 -4.48 -0.46 13.08
C GLN A 148 -3.47 -1.24 12.21
N ARG A 149 -2.40 -0.58 11.74
CA ARG A 149 -1.34 -1.22 10.94
C ARG A 149 -0.61 -2.34 11.70
N LEU A 150 -0.45 -2.19 13.00
CA LEU A 150 0.16 -3.20 13.87
C LEU A 150 -0.78 -4.35 14.25
N GLY A 151 -2.05 -4.29 13.86
CA GLY A 151 -3.05 -5.31 14.24
C GLY A 151 -3.48 -5.24 15.71
N LEU A 152 -3.43 -4.05 16.32
CA LEU A 152 -3.71 -3.82 17.74
C LEU A 152 -5.12 -3.29 18.01
N THR A 153 -5.95 -3.10 16.98
CA THR A 153 -7.37 -2.76 17.16
C THR A 153 -8.25 -4.00 16.91
N PRO A 154 -9.49 -4.05 17.44
CA PRO A 154 -10.37 -5.21 17.26
C PRO A 154 -10.59 -5.59 15.79
N GLU A 155 -10.67 -4.61 14.90
CA GLU A 155 -10.94 -4.80 13.47
C GLU A 155 -9.73 -5.35 12.71
N THR A 156 -8.51 -5.05 13.18
CA THR A 156 -7.26 -5.48 12.54
C THR A 156 -6.54 -6.59 13.29
N LEU A 157 -7.14 -7.10 14.37
CA LEU A 157 -6.58 -8.15 15.20
C LEU A 157 -6.32 -9.41 14.35
N GLY A 158 -5.10 -9.94 14.43
CA GLY A 158 -4.69 -11.09 13.62
C GLY A 158 -4.11 -10.72 12.25
N LEU A 159 -4.03 -9.42 11.90
CA LEU A 159 -3.17 -9.00 10.79
C LEU A 159 -1.75 -9.51 11.02
N SER A 160 -1.32 -10.32 10.07
CA SER A 160 0.06 -10.76 9.92
C SER A 160 0.95 -9.52 9.86
N ARG A 161 1.79 -9.28 10.88
CA ARG A 161 2.87 -8.29 10.78
C ARG A 161 3.57 -8.50 9.44
N PRO A 162 3.84 -7.44 8.66
CA PRO A 162 4.79 -7.58 7.57
C PRO A 162 6.02 -8.17 8.23
N VAL A 163 6.41 -9.35 7.75
CA VAL A 163 7.66 -9.96 8.21
C VAL A 163 8.68 -8.86 8.03
N GLU A 164 9.38 -8.52 9.11
CA GLU A 164 10.44 -7.53 9.03
C GLU A 164 11.26 -7.86 7.77
N ASP A 165 11.73 -6.84 7.06
CA ASP A 165 12.55 -7.01 5.85
C ASP A 165 13.82 -7.86 6.13
N ASP A 166 14.03 -8.19 7.40
CA ASP A 166 14.96 -9.13 8.00
C ASP A 166 14.74 -10.62 7.64
N ALA A 167 13.61 -11.04 7.06
CA ALA A 167 13.45 -12.43 6.61
C ALA A 167 14.36 -12.79 5.42
N GLY A 168 15.13 -11.84 4.92
CA GLY A 168 16.27 -12.08 4.04
C GLY A 168 15.86 -12.17 2.57
N SER A 169 16.56 -13.03 1.81
CA SER A 169 16.34 -13.18 0.37
C SER A 169 14.87 -13.53 0.03
N PRO A 170 14.39 -13.27 -1.19
CA PRO A 170 13.02 -13.63 -1.61
C PRO A 170 12.66 -15.10 -1.33
N ALA A 171 13.62 -16.02 -1.48
CA ALA A 171 13.43 -17.43 -1.15
C ALA A 171 13.21 -17.67 0.35
N SER A 172 13.90 -16.92 1.21
CA SER A 172 13.77 -17.00 2.67
C SER A 172 12.41 -16.47 3.12
N LYS A 173 11.95 -15.35 2.55
CA LYS A 173 10.59 -14.83 2.76
C LYS A 173 9.53 -15.84 2.31
N PHE A 174 9.69 -16.42 1.13
CA PHE A 174 8.74 -17.40 0.60
C PHE A 174 8.66 -18.67 1.46
N VAL A 175 9.82 -19.23 1.86
CA VAL A 175 9.88 -20.38 2.76
C VAL A 175 9.28 -20.05 4.13
N TYR A 176 9.53 -18.86 4.67
CA TYR A 176 8.90 -18.40 5.92
C TYR A 176 7.37 -18.39 5.82
N HIS A 177 6.81 -17.86 4.72
CA HIS A 177 5.37 -17.85 4.51
C HIS A 177 4.76 -19.24 4.36
N LEU A 178 5.47 -20.19 3.73
CA LEU A 178 5.02 -21.59 3.65
C LEU A 178 5.00 -22.25 5.04
N ILE A 179 6.02 -22.03 5.86
CA ILE A 179 6.04 -22.52 7.24
C ILE A 179 4.91 -21.87 8.05
N LYS A 180 4.63 -20.57 7.85
CA LYS A 180 3.52 -19.87 8.50
C LYS A 180 2.16 -20.47 8.15
N ALA A 181 1.96 -20.87 6.90
CA ALA A 181 0.68 -21.42 6.43
C ALA A 181 0.46 -22.87 6.89
N GLU A 182 1.50 -23.69 6.90
CA GLU A 182 1.46 -25.09 7.31
C GLU A 182 2.61 -25.35 8.30
N HIS A 183 2.35 -25.32 9.61
CA HIS A 183 3.34 -25.68 10.64
C HIS A 183 2.78 -26.70 11.65
N PRO A 184 3.61 -27.66 12.13
CA PRO A 184 5.01 -27.87 11.79
C PRO A 184 5.19 -28.63 10.46
N ILE A 185 6.13 -28.19 9.62
CA ILE A 185 6.38 -28.73 8.27
C ILE A 185 7.82 -29.22 8.12
N ASP A 186 8.02 -30.32 7.38
CA ASP A 186 9.36 -30.86 7.12
C ASP A 186 9.99 -30.26 5.84
N GLN A 187 11.31 -30.41 5.72
CA GLN A 187 12.07 -29.88 4.58
C GLN A 187 11.62 -30.48 3.22
N THR A 188 11.20 -31.74 3.18
CA THR A 188 10.79 -32.41 1.93
C THR A 188 9.51 -31.79 1.41
N THR A 189 8.55 -31.58 2.30
CA THR A 189 7.29 -30.90 1.99
C THR A 189 7.51 -29.46 1.57
N LEU A 190 8.43 -28.73 2.23
CA LEU A 190 8.81 -27.37 1.81
C LEU A 190 9.43 -27.34 0.40
N ILE A 191 10.31 -28.28 0.06
CA ILE A 191 10.89 -28.38 -1.29
C ILE A 191 9.79 -28.62 -2.32
N LEU A 192 8.89 -29.57 -2.05
CA LEU A 192 7.82 -29.93 -2.96
C LEU A 192 6.84 -28.77 -3.18
N ARG A 193 6.40 -28.10 -2.10
CA ARG A 193 5.44 -26.98 -2.16
C ARG A 193 6.04 -25.72 -2.75
N SER A 194 7.30 -25.42 -2.43
CA SER A 194 7.95 -24.21 -2.92
C SER A 194 8.41 -24.32 -4.37
N GLY A 195 8.65 -25.53 -4.88
CA GLY A 195 9.28 -25.74 -6.18
C GLY A 195 10.75 -25.26 -6.23
N LEU A 196 11.32 -24.84 -5.10
CA LEU A 196 12.68 -24.31 -5.03
C LEU A 196 13.71 -25.45 -4.98
N PRO A 197 14.93 -25.25 -5.52
CA PRO A 197 16.02 -26.20 -5.38
C PRO A 197 16.32 -26.51 -3.92
N LYS A 198 16.66 -27.77 -3.60
CA LYS A 198 16.97 -28.22 -2.23
C LYS A 198 17.98 -27.32 -1.51
N ARG A 199 19.04 -26.88 -2.20
CA ARG A 199 20.07 -25.98 -1.62
C ARG A 199 19.50 -24.62 -1.25
N THR A 200 18.58 -24.08 -2.04
CA THR A 200 17.90 -22.80 -1.79
C THR A 200 17.01 -22.89 -0.55
N VAL A 201 16.21 -23.96 -0.44
CA VAL A 201 15.36 -24.19 0.74
C VAL A 201 16.23 -24.38 1.99
N GLN A 202 17.34 -25.13 1.90
CA GLN A 202 18.27 -25.30 3.03
C GLN A 202 18.94 -23.98 3.44
N GLY A 203 19.35 -23.15 2.48
CA GLY A 203 19.91 -21.82 2.77
C GLY A 203 18.89 -20.91 3.45
N ALA A 204 17.65 -20.88 2.94
CA ALA A 204 16.53 -20.15 3.54
C ALA A 204 16.24 -20.62 4.98
N LEU A 205 16.11 -21.93 5.20
CA LEU A 205 15.87 -22.49 6.53
C LEU A 205 17.00 -22.16 7.50
N SER A 206 18.26 -22.29 7.07
CA SER A 206 19.43 -21.95 7.89
C SER A 206 19.42 -20.48 8.30
N TYR A 207 19.10 -19.59 7.35
CA TYR A 207 18.95 -18.15 7.62
C TYR A 207 17.85 -17.87 8.64
N LEU A 208 16.65 -18.41 8.43
CA LEU A 208 15.48 -18.19 9.29
C LEU A 208 15.69 -18.73 10.71
N VAL A 209 16.36 -19.89 10.84
CA VAL A 209 16.72 -20.46 12.14
C VAL A 209 17.77 -19.60 12.85
N ASN A 210 18.82 -19.17 12.14
CA ASN A 210 19.86 -18.31 12.70
C ASN A 210 19.33 -16.94 13.14
N LYS A 211 18.34 -16.39 12.41
CA LYS A 211 17.63 -15.16 12.79
C LYS A 211 16.62 -15.36 13.91
N GLY A 212 16.35 -16.60 14.31
CA GLY A 212 15.39 -16.90 15.37
C GLY A 212 13.92 -16.73 14.95
N LEU A 213 13.64 -16.64 13.64
CA LEU A 213 12.29 -16.53 13.07
C LEU A 213 11.58 -17.89 12.99
N VAL A 214 12.37 -18.97 12.89
CA VAL A 214 11.90 -20.36 12.82
C VAL A 214 12.69 -21.20 13.83
N ARG A 215 12.04 -22.14 14.51
CA ARG A 215 12.69 -23.14 15.35
C ARG A 215 12.53 -24.55 14.78
N VAL A 216 13.52 -25.39 15.08
CA VAL A 216 13.51 -26.81 14.74
C VAL A 216 12.81 -27.59 15.85
N VAL A 217 11.83 -28.41 15.48
CA VAL A 217 11.15 -29.35 16.36
C VAL A 217 11.57 -30.75 15.95
N SER A 218 12.13 -31.51 16.88
CA SER A 218 12.43 -32.93 16.71
C SER A 218 11.17 -33.75 16.94
N GLU A 219 10.83 -34.61 15.98
CA GLU A 219 9.72 -35.55 16.12
C GLU A 219 10.15 -36.72 17.05
N SER A 220 9.32 -37.05 18.04
CA SER A 220 9.65 -38.06 19.06
C SER A 220 9.77 -39.49 18.51
N SER A 221 9.27 -39.73 17.29
CA SER A 221 9.31 -41.04 16.61
C SER A 221 10.52 -41.24 15.69
N ASP A 222 11.19 -40.17 15.23
CA ASP A 222 12.41 -40.25 14.43
C ASP A 222 13.24 -38.96 14.60
N MET A 223 14.28 -39.03 15.44
CA MET A 223 15.15 -37.89 15.74
C MET A 223 15.91 -37.35 14.52
N ARG A 224 15.91 -38.06 13.39
CA ARG A 224 16.55 -37.63 12.13
C ARG A 224 15.65 -36.74 11.27
N LYS A 225 14.36 -36.64 11.60
CA LYS A 225 13.40 -35.79 10.90
C LYS A 225 13.19 -34.50 11.66
N HIS A 226 13.65 -33.40 11.05
CA HIS A 226 13.45 -32.05 11.56
C HIS A 226 12.20 -31.45 10.92
N LYS A 227 11.28 -30.99 11.78
CA LYS A 227 10.17 -30.13 11.36
C LYS A 227 10.44 -28.70 11.79
N PHE A 228 9.90 -27.75 11.05
CA PHE A 228 10.09 -26.33 11.24
C PHE A 228 8.77 -25.69 11.65
N THR A 229 8.82 -24.82 12.65
CA THR A 229 7.69 -24.03 13.11
C THR A 229 8.14 -22.61 13.41
N LEU A 230 7.23 -21.64 13.28
CA LEU A 230 7.53 -20.27 13.65
C LEU A 230 7.85 -20.17 15.14
N ARG A 231 8.69 -19.19 15.47
CA ARG A 231 9.03 -18.90 16.86
C ARG A 231 8.03 -17.95 17.49
#